data_AF-A0A941IHJ9-F1
#
_entry.id   AF-A0A941IHJ9-F1
#
_cell.length_a   1.000
_cell.length_b   1.000
_cell.length_c   1.000
_cell.angle_alpha   90.00
_cell.angle_beta   90.00
_cell.angle_gamma   90.00
#
_symmetry.space_group_name_H-M   'P 1'
#
loop_
_entity.id
_entity.type
_entity.pdbx_description
1 polymer ?
#
loop_
_entity_poly.entity_id
_entity_poly.type
_entity_poly.pdbx_seq_one_letter_code
_entity_poly.pdbx_strand_id
1 'polypeptide(L)'
;MGISHTPPAAVYVVGHQDLGAVKVGACLEPSARRIAQHVRRGWQLLAVFPTPTGWDAASIERRAIKAFTPTVPCEHRGIRRPLRPAGGFLRPEQMPQSGAGETFDVFEVSPARAVLALWYLEADHRARYYPPSLDGSDPEQRHRDQIYAWARTRYIVH
;
A
#
# COMPACT_ATOMS: atom_id res chain seq x y z
N MET A 1 -16.41 9.80 15.12
CA MET A 1 -15.87 8.96 14.02
C MET A 1 -15.91 7.52 14.49
N GLY A 2 -16.80 6.69 13.93
CA GLY A 2 -16.90 5.28 14.29
C GLY A 2 -15.71 4.50 13.74
N ILE A 3 -14.97 3.84 14.63
CA ILE A 3 -13.84 2.98 14.26
C ILE A 3 -14.42 1.76 13.56
N SER A 4 -14.31 1.69 12.23
CA SER A 4 -14.73 0.50 11.49
C SER A 4 -13.66 -0.59 11.66
N HIS A 5 -13.98 -1.57 12.49
CA HIS A 5 -13.22 -2.80 12.70
C HIS A 5 -13.49 -3.85 11.60
N THR A 6 -14.11 -3.47 10.48
CA THR A 6 -14.73 -4.42 9.56
C THR A 6 -13.68 -5.04 8.63
N PRO A 7 -13.33 -6.34 8.79
CA PRO A 7 -12.59 -7.10 7.79
C PRO A 7 -13.44 -7.29 6.52
N PRO A 8 -12.82 -7.58 5.35
CA PRO A 8 -11.39 -7.52 5.03
C PRO A 8 -10.95 -6.13 4.57
N ALA A 9 -9.64 -5.89 4.56
CA ALA A 9 -9.03 -4.71 3.95
C ALA A 9 -7.83 -5.10 3.09
N ALA A 10 -7.27 -4.15 2.36
CA ALA A 10 -6.08 -4.37 1.55
C ALA A 10 -5.17 -3.14 1.53
N VAL A 11 -3.88 -3.38 1.39
CA VAL A 11 -2.86 -2.39 1.03
C VAL A 11 -2.35 -2.71 -0.37
N TYR A 12 -2.19 -1.69 -1.21
CA TYR A 12 -1.88 -1.87 -2.63
C TYR A 12 -0.86 -0.85 -3.13
N VAL A 13 -0.22 -1.19 -4.24
CA VAL A 13 0.63 -0.31 -5.03
C VAL A 13 0.02 -0.15 -6.41
N VAL A 14 -0.13 1.09 -6.86
CA VAL A 14 -0.50 1.43 -8.24
C VAL A 14 0.55 2.34 -8.87
N GLY A 15 0.77 2.22 -10.18
CA GLY A 15 1.67 3.07 -10.95
C GLY A 15 0.93 3.76 -12.10
N HIS A 16 1.37 4.94 -12.50
CA HIS A 16 0.87 5.65 -13.68
C HIS A 16 2.06 6.05 -14.55
N GLN A 17 2.16 5.44 -15.74
CA GLN A 17 3.32 5.61 -16.62
C GLN A 17 3.41 7.06 -17.14
N ASP A 18 2.32 7.61 -17.68
CA ASP A 18 2.35 8.97 -18.27
C ASP A 18 2.63 10.08 -17.24
N LEU A 19 2.14 9.91 -16.02
CA LEU A 19 2.39 10.85 -14.92
C LEU A 19 3.72 10.59 -14.21
N GLY A 20 4.44 9.51 -14.56
CA GLY A 20 5.69 9.13 -13.88
C GLY A 20 5.51 8.97 -12.38
N ALA A 21 4.39 8.41 -11.93
CA ALA A 21 4.02 8.36 -10.52
C ALA A 21 3.78 6.93 -10.02
N VAL A 22 4.17 6.66 -8.79
CA VAL A 22 3.76 5.47 -8.03
C VAL A 22 3.00 5.91 -6.77
N LYS A 23 2.04 5.09 -6.35
CA LYS A 23 1.23 5.34 -5.16
C LYS A 23 1.12 4.08 -4.33
N VAL A 24 1.24 4.25 -3.03
CA VAL A 24 0.76 3.26 -2.04
C VAL A 24 -0.59 3.73 -1.52
N GLY A 25 -1.50 2.77 -1.31
CA GLY A 25 -2.84 3.03 -0.80
C GLY A 25 -3.34 1.92 0.10
N ALA A 26 -4.19 2.26 1.06
CA ALA A 26 -5.02 1.33 1.81
C ALA A 26 -6.51 1.50 1.48
N CYS A 27 -7.26 0.41 1.60
CA CYS A 27 -8.72 0.43 1.45
C CYS A 27 -9.40 -0.67 2.27
N LEU A 28 -10.62 -0.37 2.71
CA LEU A 28 -11.56 -1.39 3.18
C LEU A 28 -12.16 -2.13 1.98
N GLU A 29 -12.64 -3.35 2.21
CA GLU A 29 -13.42 -4.05 1.21
C GLU A 29 -14.79 -3.38 0.95
N PRO A 30 -15.28 -3.38 -0.31
CA PRO A 30 -14.64 -3.96 -1.49
C PRO A 30 -13.49 -3.10 -2.02
N SER A 31 -12.24 -3.58 -1.93
CA SER A 31 -11.03 -2.84 -2.32
C SER A 31 -11.00 -2.61 -3.82
N ALA A 32 -11.63 -3.54 -4.56
CA ALA A 32 -11.93 -3.46 -5.98
C ALA A 32 -12.57 -2.13 -6.38
N ARG A 33 -13.39 -1.48 -5.55
CA ARG A 33 -14.02 -0.19 -5.92
C ARG A 33 -12.99 0.95 -6.01
N ARG A 34 -12.07 1.02 -5.06
CA ARG A 34 -11.03 2.06 -5.01
C ARG A 34 -9.92 1.80 -6.01
N ILE A 35 -9.50 0.54 -6.13
CA ILE A 35 -8.54 0.12 -7.16
C ILE A 35 -9.12 0.35 -8.57
N ALA A 36 -10.36 -0.05 -8.85
CA ALA A 36 -11.00 0.19 -10.14
C ALA A 36 -11.19 1.68 -10.46
N GLN A 37 -11.30 2.55 -9.44
CA GLN A 37 -11.32 4.00 -9.66
C GLN A 37 -9.96 4.52 -10.17
N HIS A 38 -8.86 3.98 -9.65
CA HIS A 38 -7.51 4.27 -10.16
C HIS A 38 -7.32 3.70 -11.57
N VAL A 39 -7.70 2.43 -11.79
CA VAL A 39 -7.53 1.76 -13.08
C VAL A 39 -8.28 2.46 -14.21
N ARG A 40 -9.51 2.91 -13.97
CA ARG A 40 -10.27 3.72 -14.95
C ARG A 40 -9.62 5.06 -15.33
N ARG A 41 -8.60 5.49 -14.59
CA ARG A 41 -7.86 6.74 -14.79
C ARG A 41 -6.41 6.49 -15.20
N GLY A 42 -6.12 5.35 -15.83
CA GLY A 42 -4.79 5.05 -16.38
C GLY A 42 -3.77 4.52 -15.37
N TRP A 43 -4.18 4.26 -14.13
CA TRP A 43 -3.29 3.64 -13.15
C TRP A 43 -3.26 2.12 -13.31
N GLN A 44 -2.08 1.54 -13.31
CA GLN A 44 -1.89 0.09 -13.30
C GLN A 44 -1.80 -0.40 -11.85
N LEU A 45 -2.58 -1.43 -11.50
CA LEU A 45 -2.37 -2.16 -10.25
C LEU A 45 -1.09 -2.98 -10.38
N LEU A 46 -0.15 -2.77 -9.45
CA LEU A 46 1.15 -3.44 -9.45
C LEU A 46 1.25 -4.53 -8.39
N ALA A 47 0.67 -4.28 -7.22
CA ALA A 47 0.56 -5.27 -6.16
C ALA A 47 -0.61 -4.94 -5.24
N VAL A 48 -1.15 -5.97 -4.59
CA VAL A 48 -2.17 -5.83 -3.55
C VAL A 48 -1.95 -6.93 -2.53
N PHE A 49 -1.99 -6.55 -1.27
CA PHE A 49 -1.80 -7.42 -0.12
C PHE A 49 -3.02 -7.29 0.77
N PRO A 50 -3.77 -8.38 0.96
CA PRO A 50 -4.88 -8.38 1.88
C PRO A 50 -4.40 -8.25 3.32
N THR A 51 -5.22 -7.63 4.14
CA THR A 51 -4.98 -7.52 5.57
C THR A 51 -6.24 -7.88 6.35
N PRO A 52 -6.10 -8.42 7.58
CA PRO A 52 -7.23 -8.76 8.42
C PRO A 52 -8.13 -7.55 8.67
N THR A 53 -7.55 -6.40 9.01
CA THR A 53 -8.31 -5.20 9.31
C THR A 53 -7.86 -3.99 8.48
N GLY A 54 -8.72 -2.97 8.41
CA GLY A 54 -8.33 -1.67 7.85
C GLY A 54 -7.21 -0.99 8.64
N TRP A 55 -7.07 -1.29 9.93
CA TRP A 55 -5.99 -0.77 10.76
C TRP A 55 -4.64 -1.35 10.35
N ASP A 56 -4.60 -2.64 10.02
CA ASP A 56 -3.40 -3.30 9.51
C ASP A 56 -2.98 -2.70 8.16
N ALA A 57 -3.93 -2.54 7.22
CA ALA A 57 -3.67 -1.89 5.94
C ALA A 57 -3.10 -0.48 6.12
N ALA A 58 -3.74 0.34 6.96
CA ALA A 58 -3.30 1.71 7.25
C ALA A 58 -1.97 1.76 8.01
N SER A 59 -1.65 0.75 8.83
CA SER A 59 -0.36 0.62 9.50
C SER A 59 0.75 0.35 8.48
N ILE A 60 0.55 -0.62 7.59
CA ILE A 60 1.51 -0.98 6.54
C ILE A 60 1.71 0.19 5.56
N GLU A 61 0.62 0.83 5.11
CA GLU A 61 0.66 2.01 4.24
C GLU A 61 1.49 3.15 4.86
N ARG A 62 1.22 3.53 6.11
CA ARG A 62 1.96 4.59 6.79
C ARG A 62 3.44 4.27 6.93
N ARG A 63 3.78 3.00 7.22
CA ARG A 63 5.17 2.56 7.30
C ARG A 63 5.86 2.62 5.94
N ALA A 64 5.17 2.26 4.85
CA ALA A 64 5.70 2.35 3.49
C ALA A 64 5.95 3.81 3.11
N ILE A 65 4.96 4.69 3.31
CA ILE A 65 5.09 6.13 3.07
C ILE A 65 6.28 6.71 3.86
N LYS A 66 6.40 6.37 5.14
CA LYS A 66 7.54 6.79 5.98
C LYS A 66 8.87 6.29 5.42
N ALA A 67 8.95 5.06 4.93
CA ALA A 67 10.17 4.49 4.36
C ALA A 67 10.60 5.16 3.03
N PHE A 68 9.65 5.75 2.30
CA PHE A 68 9.92 6.48 1.06
C PHE A 68 10.16 7.98 1.27
N THR A 69 9.74 8.51 2.42
CA THR A 69 9.91 9.93 2.72
C THR A 69 11.38 10.22 3.02
N PRO A 70 12.02 11.11 2.27
CA PRO A 70 13.41 11.50 2.55
C PRO A 70 13.49 12.12 3.94
N THR A 71 14.31 11.54 4.82
CA THR A 71 14.56 12.09 6.17
C THR A 71 15.72 13.09 6.17
N VAL A 72 16.43 13.18 5.06
CA VAL A 72 17.52 14.12 4.82
C VAL A 72 17.33 14.74 3.42
N PRO A 73 17.75 16.00 3.21
CA PRO A 73 17.82 16.57 1.87
C PRO A 73 18.67 15.65 0.98
N CYS A 74 18.12 15.26 -0.16
CA CYS A 74 18.86 14.46 -1.13
C CYS A 74 19.13 15.29 -2.37
N GLU A 75 20.31 15.08 -2.94
CA GLU A 75 20.69 15.60 -4.24
C GLU A 75 20.53 14.46 -5.24
N HIS A 76 19.60 14.63 -6.17
CA HIS A 76 19.43 13.69 -7.28
C HIS A 76 19.71 14.43 -8.59
N ARG A 77 20.67 13.92 -9.38
CA ARG A 77 21.12 14.52 -10.64
C ARG A 77 21.51 16.01 -10.54
N GLY A 78 22.24 16.40 -9.50
CA GLY A 78 22.68 17.79 -9.31
C GLY A 78 21.59 18.76 -8.86
N ILE A 79 20.37 18.27 -8.58
CA ILE A 79 19.26 19.09 -8.10
C ILE A 79 19.05 18.78 -6.62
N ARG A 80 19.35 19.75 -5.76
CA ARG A 80 19.07 19.69 -4.33
C ARG A 80 17.56 19.79 -4.11
N ARG A 81 16.92 18.69 -3.71
CA ARG A 81 15.48 18.70 -3.43
C ARG A 81 15.25 19.00 -1.95
N PRO A 82 14.35 19.94 -1.61
CA PRO A 82 13.99 20.20 -0.23
C PRO A 82 13.34 18.96 0.38
N LEU A 83 13.39 18.84 1.71
CA LEU A 83 12.58 17.87 2.45
C LEU A 83 11.11 18.11 2.06
N ARG A 84 10.52 17.19 1.30
CA ARG A 84 9.08 17.20 1.08
C ARG A 84 8.40 16.54 2.28
N PRO A 85 7.23 17.04 2.72
CA PRO A 85 6.36 16.23 3.57
C PRO A 85 6.10 14.89 2.86
N ALA A 86 5.86 13.85 3.65
CA ALA A 86 5.72 12.48 3.17
C ALA A 86 4.74 12.36 1.99
N GLY A 87 5.24 12.07 0.78
CA GLY A 87 4.46 11.96 -0.45
C GLY A 87 3.95 13.30 -1.02
N GLY A 88 3.24 13.24 -2.16
CA GLY A 88 2.74 14.46 -2.85
C GLY A 88 3.53 14.85 -4.08
N PHE A 89 4.04 13.87 -4.84
CA PHE A 89 4.64 14.13 -6.14
C PHE A 89 3.64 14.78 -7.10
N LEU A 90 2.42 14.23 -7.16
CA LEU A 90 1.32 14.77 -7.93
C LEU A 90 0.57 15.84 -7.14
N ARG A 91 0.05 16.84 -7.87
CA ARG A 91 -0.91 17.82 -7.34
C ARG A 91 -2.34 17.26 -7.38
N PRO A 92 -3.26 17.77 -6.55
CA PRO A 92 -4.67 17.36 -6.58
C PRO A 92 -5.32 17.42 -7.97
N GLU A 93 -4.92 18.38 -8.81
CA GLU A 93 -5.44 18.52 -10.18
C GLU A 93 -4.99 17.37 -11.09
N GLN A 94 -3.80 16.81 -10.84
CA GLN A 94 -3.27 15.65 -11.56
C GLN A 94 -3.83 14.33 -11.03
N MET A 95 -4.44 14.33 -9.84
CA MET A 95 -5.05 13.15 -9.23
C MET A 95 -6.43 13.49 -8.62
N PRO A 96 -7.46 13.74 -9.45
CA PRO A 96 -8.76 14.26 -8.99
C PRO A 96 -9.54 13.28 -8.11
N GLN A 97 -9.18 12.00 -8.15
CA GLN A 97 -9.75 10.94 -7.31
C GLN A 97 -9.23 10.94 -5.85
N SER A 98 -8.52 11.99 -5.42
CA SER A 98 -7.87 12.11 -4.12
C SER A 98 -6.70 11.13 -3.90
N GLY A 99 -5.91 11.37 -2.86
CA GLY A 99 -4.73 10.57 -2.52
C GLY A 99 -3.43 11.03 -3.18
N ALA A 100 -3.40 12.27 -3.70
CA ALA A 100 -2.22 12.89 -4.30
C ALA A 100 -1.04 12.95 -3.32
N GLY A 101 -1.31 13.20 -2.03
CA GLY A 101 -0.32 13.23 -0.95
C GLY A 101 0.40 11.91 -0.69
N GLU A 102 -0.02 10.80 -1.29
CA GLU A 102 0.59 9.48 -1.11
C GLU A 102 1.23 8.98 -2.43
N THR A 103 1.57 9.93 -3.32
CA THR A 103 2.23 9.67 -4.61
C THR A 103 3.70 10.04 -4.56
N PHE A 104 4.52 9.30 -5.30
CA PHE A 104 5.96 9.43 -5.38
C PHE A 104 6.42 9.44 -6.84
N ASP A 105 7.52 10.14 -7.12
CA ASP A 105 8.20 10.15 -8.41
C ASP A 105 8.76 8.75 -8.69
N VAL A 106 8.48 8.16 -9.86
CA VAL A 106 8.96 6.82 -10.21
C VAL A 106 10.49 6.70 -10.25
N PHE A 107 11.21 7.82 -10.39
CA PHE A 107 12.67 7.82 -10.34
C PHE A 107 13.22 7.82 -8.90
N GLU A 108 12.43 8.27 -7.92
CA GLU A 108 12.80 8.24 -6.50
C GLU A 108 12.34 6.93 -5.84
N VAL A 109 11.12 6.52 -6.16
CA VAL A 109 10.50 5.29 -5.71
C VAL A 109 10.06 4.52 -6.94
N SER A 110 10.91 3.61 -7.41
CA SER A 110 10.54 2.77 -8.54
C SER A 110 9.34 1.88 -8.18
N PRO A 111 8.50 1.51 -9.17
CA PRO A 111 7.43 0.52 -8.99
C PRO A 111 7.89 -0.75 -8.27
N ALA A 112 9.04 -1.31 -8.68
CA ALA A 112 9.61 -2.50 -8.07
C ALA A 112 10.00 -2.27 -6.59
N ARG A 113 10.60 -1.11 -6.27
CA ARG A 113 10.92 -0.75 -4.87
C ARG A 113 9.66 -0.63 -4.02
N ALA A 114 8.60 -0.02 -4.55
CA ALA A 114 7.34 0.12 -3.85
C ALA A 114 6.69 -1.25 -3.55
N VAL A 115 6.65 -2.14 -4.54
CA VAL A 115 6.14 -3.51 -4.39
C VAL A 115 6.96 -4.30 -3.36
N LEU A 116 8.28 -4.27 -3.47
CA LEU A 116 9.17 -4.98 -2.56
C LEU A 116 9.03 -4.49 -1.12
N ALA A 117 8.92 -3.17 -0.93
CA ALA A 117 8.69 -2.59 0.39
C ALA A 117 7.35 -3.04 1.00
N LEU A 118 6.27 -3.08 0.21
CA LEU A 118 4.99 -3.60 0.69
C LEU A 118 5.09 -5.07 1.09
N TRP A 119 5.78 -5.88 0.30
CA TRP A 119 5.99 -7.30 0.60
C TRP A 119 6.71 -7.48 1.94
N TYR A 120 7.81 -6.75 2.17
CA TYR A 120 8.54 -6.82 3.45
C TYR A 120 7.72 -6.29 4.63
N LEU A 121 7.00 -5.18 4.45
CA LEU A 121 6.23 -4.57 5.52
C LEU A 121 4.99 -5.40 5.89
N GLU A 122 4.33 -6.03 4.92
CA GLU A 122 3.28 -7.02 5.20
C GLU A 122 3.86 -8.21 5.98
N ALA A 123 4.96 -8.80 5.50
CA ALA A 123 5.57 -9.95 6.15
C ALA A 123 6.02 -9.64 7.59
N ASP A 124 6.66 -8.49 7.82
CA ASP A 124 7.07 -8.03 9.15
C ASP A 124 5.85 -7.71 10.04
N HIS A 125 4.82 -7.05 9.51
CA HIS A 125 3.58 -6.79 10.27
C HIS A 125 2.92 -8.11 10.68
N ARG A 126 2.83 -9.08 9.76
CA ARG A 126 2.32 -10.41 10.04
C ARG A 126 3.15 -11.11 11.11
N ALA A 127 4.47 -11.11 11.01
CA ALA A 127 5.34 -11.76 11.99
C ALA A 127 5.20 -11.14 13.40
N ARG A 128 5.00 -9.82 13.51
CA ARG A 128 4.89 -9.12 14.80
C ARG A 128 3.54 -9.31 15.48
N TYR A 129 2.45 -9.20 14.72
CA TYR A 129 1.10 -9.16 15.28
C TYR A 129 0.35 -10.49 15.15
N TYR A 130 0.81 -11.36 14.25
CA TYR A 130 0.21 -12.66 13.97
C TYR A 130 1.29 -13.74 13.83
N PRO A 131 2.16 -13.93 14.86
CA PRO A 131 3.16 -14.98 14.81
C PRO A 131 2.49 -16.35 14.63
N PRO A 132 3.11 -17.29 13.89
CA PRO A 132 2.58 -18.64 13.75
C PRO A 132 2.50 -19.33 15.11
N SER A 133 1.32 -19.82 15.49
CA SER A 133 1.16 -20.73 16.62
C SER A 133 1.93 -22.01 16.32
N LEU A 134 2.76 -22.43 17.27
CA LEU A 134 3.57 -23.63 17.16
C LEU A 134 2.74 -24.92 17.19
N ASP A 135 1.48 -24.84 17.62
CA ASP A 135 0.59 -26.01 17.80
C ASP A 135 -0.63 -26.06 16.85
N GLY A 136 -0.84 -25.04 16.01
CA GLY A 136 -1.97 -24.98 15.06
C GLY A 136 -3.37 -24.99 15.69
N SER A 137 -3.48 -24.82 17.00
CA SER A 137 -4.75 -24.94 17.74
C SER A 137 -5.51 -23.62 17.86
N ASP A 138 -4.87 -22.48 17.56
CA ASP A 138 -5.46 -21.14 17.71
C ASP A 138 -6.58 -20.87 16.67
N PRO A 139 -7.85 -20.73 17.11
CA PRO A 139 -8.98 -20.43 16.22
C PRO A 139 -8.85 -19.06 15.53
N GLU A 140 -8.15 -18.08 16.13
CA GLU A 140 -7.88 -16.82 15.46
C GLU A 140 -6.88 -17.00 14.32
N GLN A 141 -5.88 -17.87 14.47
CA GLN A 141 -4.93 -18.23 13.40
C GLN A 141 -5.67 -18.78 12.18
N ARG A 142 -6.62 -19.70 12.39
CA ARG A 142 -7.41 -20.28 11.29
C ARG A 142 -8.26 -19.24 10.59
N HIS A 143 -8.91 -18.35 11.33
CA HIS A 143 -9.69 -17.27 10.73
C HIS A 143 -8.80 -16.31 9.91
N ARG A 144 -7.61 -16.00 10.40
CA ARG A 144 -6.60 -15.18 9.68
C ARG A 144 -6.11 -15.87 8.40
N ASP A 145 -5.77 -17.16 8.48
CA ASP A 145 -5.35 -17.94 7.31
C ASP A 145 -6.46 -18.03 6.27
N GLN A 146 -7.73 -18.10 6.70
CA GLN A 146 -8.89 -18.02 5.80
C GLN A 146 -8.99 -16.65 5.12
N ILE A 147 -8.72 -15.54 5.82
CA ILE A 147 -8.69 -14.20 5.20
C ILE A 147 -7.57 -14.09 4.16
N TYR A 148 -6.35 -14.56 4.49
CA TYR A 148 -5.23 -14.55 3.55
C TYR A 148 -5.47 -15.49 2.36
N ALA A 149 -6.05 -16.69 2.58
CA ALA A 149 -6.39 -17.64 1.52
C ALA A 149 -7.50 -17.10 0.61
N TRP A 150 -8.57 -16.56 1.19
CA TRP A 150 -9.67 -15.92 0.46
C TRP A 150 -9.14 -14.81 -0.44
N ALA A 151 -8.26 -13.96 0.08
CA ALA A 151 -7.73 -12.87 -0.71
C ALA A 151 -6.74 -13.30 -1.79
N ARG A 152 -5.92 -14.35 -1.56
CA ARG A 152 -5.09 -14.94 -2.63
C ARG A 152 -5.94 -15.36 -3.82
N THR A 153 -7.14 -15.93 -3.59
CA THR A 153 -8.02 -16.34 -4.70
C THR A 153 -8.65 -15.17 -5.49
N ARG A 154 -8.67 -13.94 -4.95
CA ARG A 154 -9.28 -12.77 -5.60
C ARG A 154 -8.29 -11.78 -6.21
N TYR A 155 -7.02 -11.84 -5.80
CA TYR A 155 -6.02 -10.81 -6.14
C TYR A 155 -4.76 -11.34 -6.82
N ILE A 156 -4.67 -12.65 -7.10
CA ILE A 156 -3.66 -13.17 -8.06
C ILE A 156 -4.09 -12.70 -9.44
N VAL A 157 -3.49 -11.60 -9.89
CA VAL A 157 -3.49 -11.22 -11.30
C VAL A 157 -2.41 -12.08 -11.97
N HIS A 158 -2.86 -12.98 -12.85
CA HIS A 158 -1.98 -13.75 -13.74
C HIS A 158 -1.27 -12.83 -14.74
#